data_AF-A0A920J809-F1
#
_entry.id   AF-A0A920J809-F1
#
_cell.length_a   1.000
_cell.length_b   1.000
_cell.length_c   1.000
_cell.angle_alpha   90.00
_cell.angle_beta   90.00
_cell.angle_gamma   90.00
#
_symmetry.space_group_name_H-M   'P 1'
#
loop_
_entity.id
_entity.type
_entity.pdbx_description
1 polymer ?
#
loop_
_entity_poly.entity_id
_entity_poly.type
_entity_poly.pdbx_seq_one_letter_code
_entity_poly.pdbx_strand_id
1 'polypeptide(L)'
;MISRKYPSTRLRRLRQSESIIDLTSECAVTKNDLIQPVFIKEGLSDKEPIESMPGIFRFGEDSVLKEIEEINQLGIRAIAIFPVIDPSKKDSKGTEATKRDNFISRVLGSIKSKFPEMLVIADVALDPYTDHGHDGILENDEILNDQTLEFSQSNLLF
;
A
#
# COMPACT_ATOMS: atom_id res chain seq x y z
N MET A 1 -0.86 11.06 -44.51
CA MET A 1 -0.41 9.87 -43.75
C MET A 1 0.85 9.34 -44.43
N ILE A 2 1.97 9.18 -43.73
CA ILE A 2 3.22 8.70 -44.33
C ILE A 2 3.10 7.19 -44.60
N SER A 3 3.21 6.77 -45.86
CA SER A 3 3.21 5.35 -46.23
C SER A 3 4.58 4.74 -45.95
N ARG A 4 4.74 4.08 -44.80
CA ARG A 4 5.98 3.35 -44.43
C ARG A 4 5.94 1.95 -45.04
N LYS A 5 6.87 1.63 -45.93
CA LYS A 5 7.00 0.30 -46.57
C LYS A 5 8.37 -0.31 -46.34
N TYR A 6 8.45 -1.62 -46.21
CA TYR A 6 9.72 -2.35 -46.29
C TYR A 6 10.18 -2.39 -47.77
N PRO A 7 11.50 -2.31 -48.09
CA PRO A 7 12.65 -2.21 -47.19
C PRO A 7 13.09 -0.78 -46.85
N SER A 8 12.39 0.26 -47.34
CA SER A 8 12.78 1.66 -47.09
C SER A 8 12.65 2.02 -45.61
N THR A 9 11.56 1.60 -44.97
CA THR A 9 11.41 1.60 -43.51
C THR A 9 11.79 0.24 -42.93
N ARG A 10 12.80 0.21 -42.06
CA ARG A 10 13.15 -0.97 -41.25
C ARG A 10 13.14 -0.58 -39.78
N LEU A 11 12.11 -1.01 -39.06
CA LEU A 11 11.96 -0.68 -37.63
C LEU A 11 13.06 -1.28 -36.76
N ARG A 12 13.75 -2.33 -37.23
CA ARG A 12 14.94 -2.87 -36.57
C ARG A 12 16.10 -1.87 -36.48
N ARG A 13 16.15 -0.82 -37.32
CA ARG A 13 17.19 0.23 -37.22
C ARG A 13 17.14 0.98 -35.89
N LEU A 14 15.93 1.16 -35.33
CA LEU A 14 15.74 1.78 -34.01
C LEU A 14 16.13 0.86 -32.84
N ARG A 15 16.54 -0.38 -33.12
CA ARG A 15 16.84 -1.41 -32.12
C ARG A 15 18.25 -1.98 -32.29
N GLN A 16 19.13 -1.25 -32.97
CA GLN A 16 20.49 -1.74 -33.30
C GLN A 16 21.50 -1.53 -32.17
N SER A 17 21.26 -0.56 -31.30
CA SER A 17 22.10 -0.28 -30.14
C SER A 17 21.26 0.28 -29.01
N GLU A 18 21.78 0.13 -27.80
CA GLU A 18 21.20 0.70 -26.57
C GLU A 18 20.99 2.21 -26.71
N SER A 19 21.97 2.95 -27.23
CA SER A 19 21.84 4.40 -27.41
C SER A 19 20.70 4.83 -28.35
N ILE A 20 20.37 4.04 -29.38
CA ILE A 20 19.24 4.35 -30.27
C ILE A 20 17.92 3.96 -29.59
N ILE A 21 17.91 2.86 -28.85
CA ILE A 21 16.75 2.42 -28.07
C ILE A 21 16.42 3.51 -27.05
N ASP A 22 17.38 3.94 -26.24
CA ASP A 22 17.19 5.00 -25.23
C ASP A 22 16.70 6.32 -25.84
N LEU A 23 17.26 6.74 -26.98
CA LEU A 23 16.84 7.94 -27.69
C LEU A 23 15.39 7.87 -28.21
N THR A 24 14.89 6.67 -28.49
CA THR A 24 13.56 6.46 -29.09
C THR A 24 12.55 5.80 -28.16
N SER A 25 12.92 5.53 -26.91
CA SER A 25 12.04 5.01 -25.88
C SER A 25 10.95 6.02 -25.55
N GLU A 26 9.70 5.57 -25.57
CA GLU A 26 8.52 6.40 -25.31
C GLU A 26 8.14 6.43 -23.83
N CYS A 27 8.64 5.48 -23.04
CA CYS A 27 8.32 5.33 -21.62
C CYS A 27 9.59 5.12 -20.80
N ALA A 28 9.61 5.70 -19.60
CA ALA A 28 10.61 5.45 -18.58
C ALA A 28 9.91 5.25 -17.25
N VAL A 29 10.38 4.28 -16.46
CA VAL A 29 9.96 4.11 -15.06
C VAL A 29 11.05 4.70 -14.19
N THR A 30 10.64 5.53 -13.25
CA THR A 30 11.50 6.21 -12.29
C THR A 30 11.02 5.88 -10.88
N LYS A 31 11.86 6.13 -9.87
CA LYS A 31 11.46 5.98 -8.47
C LYS A 31 10.28 6.87 -8.06
N ASN A 32 9.98 7.91 -8.82
CA ASN A 32 8.84 8.78 -8.57
C ASN A 32 7.50 8.14 -8.96
N ASP A 33 7.54 7.05 -9.73
CA ASP A 33 6.36 6.29 -10.16
C ASP A 33 6.00 5.16 -9.18
N LEU A 34 6.79 4.98 -8.12
CA LEU A 34 6.70 3.84 -7.21
C LEU A 34 6.00 4.21 -5.90
N ILE A 35 5.10 3.33 -5.47
CA ILE A 35 4.49 3.30 -4.13
C ILE A 35 4.84 1.96 -3.52
N GLN A 36 5.40 1.95 -2.31
CA GLN A 36 5.76 0.70 -1.62
C GLN A 36 4.67 0.30 -0.62
N PRO A 37 4.01 -0.86 -0.79
CA PRO A 37 3.15 -1.43 0.24
C PRO A 37 3.96 -1.86 1.47
N VAL A 38 3.44 -1.59 2.66
CA VAL A 38 4.05 -1.94 3.94
C VAL A 38 3.01 -2.56 4.85
N PHE A 39 3.28 -3.78 5.32
CA PHE A 39 2.39 -4.52 6.23
C PHE A 39 2.82 -4.31 7.67
N ILE A 40 1.88 -3.92 8.55
CA ILE A 40 2.19 -3.60 9.94
C ILE A 40 1.32 -4.46 10.85
N LYS A 41 1.94 -5.24 11.73
CA LYS A 41 1.25 -6.19 12.62
C LYS A 41 1.28 -5.71 14.06
N GLU A 42 0.09 -5.60 14.65
CA GLU A 42 -0.06 -5.24 16.05
C GLU A 42 0.55 -6.31 16.97
N GLY A 43 1.27 -5.87 18.00
CA GLY A 43 1.92 -6.76 18.97
C GLY A 43 3.18 -7.47 18.45
N LEU A 44 3.63 -7.18 17.23
CA LEU A 44 4.89 -7.73 16.71
C LEU A 44 6.08 -6.89 17.20
N SER A 45 7.11 -7.54 17.74
CA SER A 45 8.28 -6.86 18.31
C SER A 45 9.30 -6.41 17.27
N ASP A 46 9.41 -7.12 16.14
CA ASP A 46 10.34 -6.80 15.06
C ASP A 46 9.69 -7.09 13.70
N LYS A 47 10.16 -8.08 12.92
CA LYS A 47 9.54 -8.44 11.64
C LYS A 47 9.26 -9.93 11.50
N GLU A 48 8.21 -10.26 10.77
CA GLU A 48 7.72 -11.62 10.52
C GLU A 48 7.63 -11.84 9.00
N PRO A 49 8.25 -12.89 8.43
CA PRO A 49 8.14 -13.17 7.00
C PRO A 49 6.72 -13.60 6.62
N ILE A 50 6.27 -13.20 5.43
CA ILE A 50 5.02 -13.70 4.85
C ILE A 50 5.35 -14.88 3.95
N GLU A 51 5.00 -16.10 4.37
CA GLU A 51 5.39 -17.35 3.67
C GLU A 51 4.95 -17.39 2.21
N SER A 52 3.75 -16.88 1.91
CA SER A 52 3.22 -16.81 0.55
C SER A 52 3.80 -15.67 -0.31
N MET A 53 4.56 -14.75 0.29
CA MET A 53 5.18 -13.60 -0.38
C MET A 53 6.68 -13.52 -0.03
N PRO A 54 7.53 -14.35 -0.67
CA PRO A 54 8.96 -14.38 -0.37
C PRO A 54 9.62 -13.00 -0.50
N GLY A 55 10.38 -12.62 0.54
CA GLY A 55 11.04 -11.31 0.61
C GLY A 55 10.18 -10.20 1.19
N ILE A 56 8.90 -10.45 1.48
CA ILE A 56 7.99 -9.49 2.12
C ILE A 56 7.78 -9.87 3.59
N PHE A 57 7.68 -8.85 4.43
CA PHE A 57 7.57 -8.98 5.87
C PHE A 57 6.39 -8.16 6.41
N ARG A 58 5.84 -8.61 7.53
CA ARG A 58 5.05 -7.79 8.45
C ARG A 58 6.01 -7.17 9.45
N PHE A 59 5.81 -5.90 9.76
CA PHE A 59 6.63 -5.14 10.70
C PHE A 59 5.83 -4.78 11.94
N GLY A 60 6.50 -4.73 13.09
CA GLY A 60 6.00 -4.10 14.30
C GLY A 60 6.04 -2.58 14.22
N GLU A 61 5.52 -1.92 15.25
CA GLU A 61 5.45 -0.46 15.34
C GLU A 61 6.82 0.23 15.32
N ASP A 62 7.83 -0.38 15.95
CA ASP A 62 9.19 0.18 15.95
C ASP A 62 9.99 -0.17 14.70
N SER A 63 9.85 -1.41 14.21
CA SER A 63 10.63 -1.91 13.07
C SER A 63 10.17 -1.33 11.74
N VAL A 64 8.88 -0.96 11.61
CA VAL A 64 8.37 -0.27 10.42
C VAL A 64 9.04 1.09 10.21
N LEU A 65 9.43 1.78 11.28
CA LEU A 65 10.15 3.06 11.17
C LEU A 65 11.57 2.90 10.64
N LYS A 66 12.17 1.71 10.73
CA LYS A 66 13.46 1.41 10.10
C LYS A 66 13.27 1.04 8.64
N GLU A 67 12.25 0.22 8.34
CA GLU A 67 11.88 -0.12 6.96
C GLU A 67 11.58 1.14 6.13
N ILE A 68 10.78 2.07 6.66
CA ILE A 68 10.46 3.32 5.97
C ILE A 68 11.69 4.21 5.77
N GLU A 69 12.66 4.16 6.68
CA GLU A 69 13.94 4.86 6.51
C GLU A 69 14.73 4.29 5.33
N GLU A 70 14.80 2.97 5.20
CA GLU A 70 15.44 2.29 4.06
C GLU A 70 14.72 2.61 2.74
N ILE A 71 13.38 2.55 2.71
CA ILE A 71 12.56 2.93 1.56
C ILE A 71 12.85 4.38 1.13
N ASN A 72 12.92 5.29 2.09
CA ASN A 72 13.22 6.70 1.82
C ASN A 72 14.66 6.89 1.29
N GLN A 73 15.64 6.15 1.80
CA GLN A 73 17.03 6.18 1.30
C GLN A 73 17.14 5.69 -0.15
N LEU A 74 16.31 4.73 -0.56
CA LEU A 74 16.18 4.29 -1.96
C LEU A 74 15.51 5.36 -2.84
N GLY A 75 14.94 6.39 -2.23
CA GLY A 75 14.32 7.54 -2.89
C GLY A 75 12.88 7.30 -3.33
N ILE A 76 12.22 6.26 -2.80
CA ILE A 76 10.78 6.05 -2.91
C ILE A 76 10.10 7.01 -1.93
N ARG A 77 9.09 7.75 -2.40
CA ARG A 77 8.48 8.87 -1.66
C ARG A 77 7.06 8.60 -1.17
N ALA A 78 6.52 7.43 -1.51
CA ALA A 78 5.15 7.07 -1.19
C ALA A 78 5.08 5.63 -0.66
N ILE A 79 4.31 5.45 0.41
CA ILE A 79 4.01 4.14 1.01
C ILE A 79 2.51 3.96 1.15
N ALA A 80 2.05 2.71 1.00
CA ALA A 80 0.68 2.30 1.29
C ALA A 80 0.69 1.35 2.49
N ILE A 81 -0.06 1.68 3.55
CA ILE A 81 -0.02 0.95 4.81
C ILE A 81 -1.19 -0.04 4.90
N PHE A 82 -0.88 -1.28 5.26
CA PHE A 82 -1.85 -2.35 5.47
C PHE A 82 -1.71 -2.94 6.87
N PRO A 83 -2.69 -2.75 7.77
CA PRO A 83 -2.60 -3.25 9.13
C PRO A 83 -2.98 -4.73 9.24
N VAL A 84 -2.36 -5.41 10.20
CA VAL A 84 -2.78 -6.72 10.72
C VAL A 84 -3.12 -6.52 12.19
N ILE A 85 -4.41 -6.39 12.47
CA ILE A 85 -4.96 -6.08 13.80
C ILE A 85 -4.97 -7.33 14.67
N ASP A 86 -4.76 -7.14 15.98
CA ASP A 86 -4.90 -8.21 16.98
C ASP A 86 -6.29 -8.87 16.86
N PRO A 87 -6.38 -10.20 16.66
CA PRO A 87 -7.65 -10.90 16.55
C PRO A 87 -8.64 -10.63 17.68
N SER A 88 -8.15 -10.34 18.90
CA SER A 88 -9.00 -10.04 20.06
C SER A 88 -9.75 -8.70 19.95
N LYS A 89 -9.36 -7.84 19.01
CA LYS A 89 -10.00 -6.54 18.73
C LYS A 89 -10.93 -6.59 17.52
N LYS A 90 -11.01 -7.72 16.85
CA LYS A 90 -11.90 -7.90 15.71
C LYS A 90 -13.30 -8.26 16.16
N ASP A 91 -14.29 -7.72 15.48
CA ASP A 91 -15.70 -8.05 15.69
C ASP A 91 -16.46 -7.98 14.37
N SER A 92 -17.69 -8.52 14.34
CA SER A 92 -18.56 -8.52 13.15
C SER A 92 -18.82 -7.15 12.48
N LYS A 93 -18.49 -6.02 13.13
CA LYS A 93 -18.71 -4.67 12.58
C LYS A 93 -17.41 -3.93 12.24
N GLY A 94 -16.26 -4.44 12.69
CA GLY A 94 -14.99 -3.74 12.62
C GLY A 94 -14.90 -2.52 13.53
N THR A 95 -15.46 -2.55 14.74
CA THR A 95 -15.54 -1.36 15.63
C THR A 95 -14.20 -0.69 15.93
N GLU A 96 -13.10 -1.46 15.95
CA GLU A 96 -11.74 -0.95 16.15
C GLU A 96 -11.34 0.09 15.09
N ALA A 97 -11.84 -0.01 13.86
CA ALA A 97 -11.52 0.91 12.78
C ALA A 97 -11.90 2.36 13.12
N THR A 98 -12.99 2.55 13.88
CA THR A 98 -13.56 3.88 14.20
C THR A 98 -12.96 4.54 15.43
N LYS A 99 -12.09 3.84 16.16
CA LYS A 99 -11.48 4.38 17.38
C LYS A 99 -10.37 5.37 17.01
N ARG A 100 -10.46 6.59 17.54
CA ARG A 100 -9.49 7.67 17.28
C ARG A 100 -8.04 7.28 17.58
N ASP A 101 -7.81 6.56 18.66
CA ASP A 101 -6.48 6.08 19.08
C ASP A 101 -6.31 4.58 18.83
N ASN A 102 -6.78 4.09 17.68
CA ASN A 102 -6.52 2.72 17.28
C ASN A 102 -5.04 2.53 16.90
N PHE A 103 -4.66 1.26 16.70
CA PHE A 103 -3.30 0.89 16.34
C PHE A 103 -2.78 1.65 15.12
N ILE A 104 -3.59 1.74 14.05
CA ILE A 104 -3.13 2.34 12.80
C ILE A 104 -2.95 3.85 12.92
N SER A 105 -3.84 4.56 13.63
CA SER A 105 -3.72 5.99 13.91
C SER A 105 -2.41 6.35 14.61
N ARG A 106 -2.03 5.58 15.64
CA ARG A 106 -0.77 5.78 16.36
C ARG A 106 0.44 5.58 15.46
N VAL A 107 0.45 4.48 14.71
CA VAL A 107 1.54 4.15 13.78
C VAL A 107 1.68 5.24 12.70
N LEU A 108 0.57 5.69 12.10
CA LEU A 108 0.56 6.77 11.12
C LEU A 108 1.11 8.07 11.71
N GLY A 109 0.73 8.41 12.95
CA GLY A 109 1.26 9.55 13.68
C GLY A 109 2.79 9.46 13.87
N SER A 110 3.30 8.30 14.29
CA SER A 110 4.73 8.05 14.44
C SER A 110 5.49 8.16 13.11
N ILE A 111 4.93 7.60 12.02
CA ILE A 111 5.50 7.71 10.67
C ILE A 111 5.57 9.18 10.23
N LYS A 112 4.48 9.93 10.37
CA LYS A 112 4.44 11.35 9.96
C LYS A 112 5.33 12.24 10.82
N SER A 113 5.48 11.93 12.10
CA SER A 113 6.41 12.65 12.97
C SER A 113 7.87 12.45 12.54
N LYS A 114 8.27 11.22 12.19
CA LYS A 114 9.64 10.89 11.81
C LYS A 114 9.97 11.20 10.35
N PHE A 115 9.00 11.06 9.45
CA PHE A 115 9.13 11.22 8.00
C PHE A 115 8.07 12.18 7.43
N PRO A 116 8.15 13.48 7.76
CA PRO A 116 7.10 14.44 7.40
C PRO A 116 6.85 14.55 5.88
N GLU A 117 7.90 14.37 5.09
CA GLU A 117 7.84 14.45 3.61
C GLU A 117 7.38 13.15 2.93
N MET A 118 7.27 12.03 3.67
CA MET A 118 6.79 10.76 3.11
C MET A 118 5.29 10.87 2.82
N LEU A 119 4.87 10.60 1.58
CA LEU A 119 3.46 10.44 1.26
C LEU A 119 2.98 9.10 1.82
N VAL A 120 1.98 9.15 2.70
CA VAL A 120 1.43 7.96 3.36
C VAL A 120 0.00 7.79 2.88
N ILE A 121 -0.30 6.63 2.31
CA ILE A 121 -1.62 6.21 1.86
C ILE A 121 -2.13 5.20 2.88
N ALA A 122 -3.23 5.55 3.55
CA ALA A 122 -3.90 4.65 4.48
C ALA A 122 -5.01 3.89 3.74
N ASP A 123 -5.15 2.62 4.07
CA ASP A 123 -6.24 1.78 3.59
C ASP A 123 -7.54 2.06 4.39
N VAL A 124 -8.65 2.23 3.68
CA VAL A 124 -9.97 2.52 4.26
C VAL A 124 -10.91 1.37 3.92
N ALA A 125 -10.82 0.31 4.72
CA ALA A 125 -11.60 -0.91 4.59
C ALA A 125 -11.84 -1.55 5.97
N LEU A 126 -12.84 -2.44 6.07
CA LEU A 126 -13.20 -3.10 7.33
C LEU A 126 -12.63 -4.51 7.49
N ASP A 127 -12.13 -5.14 6.43
CA ASP A 127 -11.60 -6.50 6.47
C ASP A 127 -10.44 -6.72 7.46
N PRO A 128 -9.55 -5.75 7.76
CA PRO A 128 -8.55 -5.95 8.80
C PRO A 128 -9.16 -6.00 10.19
N TYR A 129 -10.38 -5.46 10.36
CA TYR A 129 -11.05 -5.25 11.64
C TYR A 129 -12.24 -6.21 11.85
N THR A 130 -12.78 -6.82 10.81
CA THR A 130 -13.88 -7.77 10.93
C THR A 130 -13.41 -9.17 11.28
N ASP A 131 -14.19 -9.91 12.08
CA ASP A 131 -13.91 -11.29 12.45
C ASP A 131 -14.17 -12.30 11.31
N HIS A 132 -15.01 -11.92 10.35
CA HIS A 132 -15.32 -12.68 9.14
C HIS A 132 -14.43 -12.30 7.94
N GLY A 133 -13.70 -11.18 8.00
CA GLY A 133 -12.77 -10.75 6.94
C GLY A 133 -13.45 -10.23 5.66
N HIS A 134 -14.68 -9.73 5.76
CA HIS A 134 -15.32 -8.97 4.67
C HIS A 134 -15.14 -7.47 4.92
N ASP A 135 -15.11 -6.70 3.82
CA ASP A 135 -14.87 -5.25 3.82
C ASP A 135 -16.05 -4.43 4.36
N GLY A 136 -17.15 -5.08 4.77
CA GLY A 136 -18.38 -4.42 5.18
C GLY A 136 -19.11 -5.12 6.31
N ILE A 137 -20.14 -4.44 6.82
CA ILE A 137 -21.00 -4.94 7.89
C ILE A 137 -21.85 -6.09 7.36
N LEU A 138 -21.75 -7.25 8.01
CA LEU A 138 -22.46 -8.47 7.65
C LEU A 138 -23.76 -8.63 8.45
N GLU A 139 -24.89 -8.78 7.78
CA GLU A 139 -26.17 -9.14 8.39
C GLU A 139 -26.90 -10.14 7.49
N ASN A 140 -27.38 -11.26 8.06
CA ASN A 140 -28.08 -12.33 7.32
C ASN A 140 -27.34 -12.81 6.05
N ASP A 141 -26.01 -12.99 6.15
CA ASP A 141 -25.12 -13.39 5.04
C ASP A 141 -25.03 -12.39 3.88
N GLU A 142 -25.51 -11.15 4.07
CA GLU A 142 -25.39 -10.06 3.11
C GLU A 142 -24.57 -8.89 3.66
N ILE A 143 -23.76 -8.27 2.80
CA ILE A 143 -23.00 -7.06 3.14
C ILE A 143 -23.90 -5.85 2.96
N LEU A 144 -24.12 -5.11 4.05
CA LEU A 144 -24.96 -3.92 4.05
C LEU A 144 -24.19 -2.73 3.50
N ASN A 145 -24.39 -2.43 2.21
CA ASN A 145 -23.65 -1.39 1.48
C ASN A 145 -23.70 0.00 2.16
N ASP A 146 -24.90 0.52 2.43
CA ASP A 146 -25.06 1.90 2.90
C ASP A 146 -24.52 2.08 4.33
N GLN A 147 -24.77 1.09 5.19
CA GLN A 147 -24.22 1.09 6.55
C GLN A 147 -22.69 0.95 6.55
N THR A 148 -22.14 0.12 5.66
CA THR A 148 -20.69 0.01 5.46
C THR A 148 -20.10 1.34 5.02
N LEU A 149 -20.77 2.06 4.12
CA LEU A 149 -20.32 3.37 3.65
C LEU A 149 -20.33 4.41 4.78
N GLU A 150 -21.42 4.50 5.56
CA GLU A 150 -21.51 5.38 6.72
C GLU A 150 -20.41 5.10 7.74
N PHE A 151 -20.13 3.81 7.98
CA PHE A 151 -19.10 3.38 8.91
C PHE A 151 -17.69 3.72 8.42
N SER A 152 -17.38 3.43 7.15
CA SER A 152 -16.09 3.75 6.54
C SER A 152 -15.82 5.26 6.46
N GLN A 153 -16.85 6.09 6.32
CA GLN A 153 -16.70 7.55 6.40
C GLN A 153 -16.24 8.01 7.80
N SER A 154 -16.69 7.34 8.86
CA SER A 154 -16.24 7.66 10.22
C SER A 154 -14.76 7.33 10.46
N ASN A 155 -14.20 6.37 9.71
CA ASN A 155 -12.77 6.04 9.72
C ASN A 155 -11.89 7.11 9.07
N LEU A 156 -12.44 8.03 8.27
CA LEU A 156 -11.67 9.09 7.58
C LEU A 156 -11.25 10.23 8.52
N LEU A 157 -11.67 10.20 9.79
CA LEU A 157 -11.37 11.22 10.79
C LEU A 157 -10.06 10.89 11.53
N PHE A 158 -8.97 10.76 10.79
CA PHE A 158 -7.60 10.75 11.32
C PHE A 158 -7.09 12.18 11.55
#